data_AF-A0A955QSK4-F1
#
_entry.id   AF-A0A955QSK4-F1
#
_cell.length_a   1.000
_cell.length_b   1.000
_cell.length_c   1.000
_cell.angle_alpha   90.00
_cell.angle_beta   90.00
_cell.angle_gamma   90.00
#
_symmetry.space_group_name_H-M   'P 1'
#
loop_
_entity.id
_entity.type
_entity.pdbx_description
1 polymer ?
#
loop_
_entity_poly.entity_id
_entity_poly.type
_entity_poly.pdbx_seq_one_letter_code
_entity_poly.pdbx_strand_id
1 'polypeptide(L)'
;MWLRSLFISLVLFTLTIQAGFPRDRTLSPEERDQLKQAKTVLIKTVALTELGNANTDKIQQVVSQRLRALGFITHQNSKTQHDVLVKVKCEERKTRRGPSTYGGDADSLHAPLRNWTGPACLITYGLHGHDIAWQTEVRTTFDDARRSAQKARVKNSGDYALSELAKLLEHDDFPYLLVTEWGQTQRLSRMIQHETTPQALKLKLISLLGEIPDPETLPILEQALQNPHLATSAAIAMGRQGEQATKTLLKVLQTTTNSQLKIAAVQGLGEIATHNSQTPVFSPFLSTLEEPTTELPVQTEIVLALGKLADNRAIEPLSALNQKVWTDPSRDPEMQKLREALSWSLWQLNPSAHTGE
;
A
#
# COMPACT_ATOMS: atom_id res chain seq x y z
N MET A 1 26.79 37.27 -67.90
CA MET A 1 26.51 38.26 -66.83
C MET A 1 25.06 38.05 -66.39
N TRP A 2 24.84 37.77 -65.11
CA TRP A 2 23.56 37.59 -64.39
C TRP A 2 22.82 36.24 -64.54
N LEU A 3 23.24 35.23 -63.76
CA LEU A 3 22.32 34.19 -63.25
C LEU A 3 21.61 34.76 -62.00
N ARG A 4 20.28 34.85 -62.03
CA ARG A 4 19.45 35.16 -60.87
C ARG A 4 19.07 33.88 -60.14
N SER A 5 19.65 33.64 -58.97
CA SER A 5 19.20 32.61 -58.03
C SER A 5 17.93 33.08 -57.31
N LEU A 6 16.80 32.42 -57.57
CA LEU A 6 15.61 32.52 -56.72
C LEU A 6 15.77 31.57 -55.53
N PHE A 7 16.06 32.11 -54.35
CA PHE A 7 15.89 31.39 -53.09
C PHE A 7 14.44 31.57 -52.63
N ILE A 8 13.62 30.53 -52.80
CA ILE A 8 12.29 30.43 -52.22
C ILE A 8 12.48 30.03 -50.75
N SER A 9 12.28 30.98 -49.84
CA SER A 9 12.29 30.73 -48.40
C SER A 9 11.00 29.99 -48.01
N LEU A 10 11.11 28.68 -47.81
CA LEU A 10 10.04 27.84 -47.32
C LEU A 10 9.90 28.06 -45.80
N VAL A 11 9.06 29.02 -45.40
CA VAL A 11 8.68 29.22 -44.00
C VAL A 11 7.74 28.08 -43.61
N LEU A 12 8.31 27.01 -43.05
CA LEU A 12 7.56 25.98 -42.35
C LEU A 12 6.99 26.59 -41.06
N PHE A 13 5.73 27.01 -41.13
CA PHE A 13 4.90 27.23 -39.96
C PHE A 13 4.66 25.86 -39.32
N THR A 14 5.50 25.51 -38.34
CA THR A 14 5.19 24.42 -37.42
C THR A 14 3.99 24.89 -36.60
N LEU A 15 2.79 24.46 -37.00
CA LEU A 15 1.64 24.47 -36.10
C LEU A 15 2.06 23.68 -34.86
N THR A 16 2.31 24.41 -33.79
CA THR A 16 2.38 23.86 -32.44
C THR A 16 1.02 23.26 -32.15
N ILE A 17 0.88 21.97 -32.45
CA ILE A 17 -0.12 21.14 -31.80
C ILE A 17 0.25 21.23 -30.32
N GLN A 18 -0.46 22.08 -29.57
CA GLN A 18 -0.53 21.95 -28.11
C GLN A 18 -1.14 20.57 -27.87
N ALA A 19 -0.24 19.58 -27.76
CA ALA A 19 -0.59 18.24 -27.35
C ALA A 19 -1.34 18.38 -26.03
N GLY A 20 -2.59 17.92 -26.02
CA GLY A 20 -3.41 17.90 -24.83
C GLY A 20 -2.63 17.31 -23.68
N PHE A 21 -2.69 17.96 -22.52
CA PHE A 21 -2.05 17.51 -21.29
C PHE A 21 -2.30 16.00 -21.11
N PRO A 22 -1.23 15.18 -21.01
CA PRO A 22 -1.37 13.78 -20.67
C PRO A 22 -2.17 13.66 -19.37
N ARG A 23 -3.28 12.94 -19.47
CA ARG A 23 -4.10 12.47 -18.35
C ARG A 23 -3.28 11.42 -17.63
N ASP A 24 -3.17 11.55 -16.30
CA ASP A 24 -2.22 10.86 -15.43
C ASP A 24 -0.83 11.53 -15.42
N ARG A 25 -0.66 12.52 -14.54
CA ARG A 25 0.64 13.12 -14.29
C ARG A 25 1.29 12.37 -13.15
N THR A 26 2.12 11.37 -13.50
CA THR A 26 3.08 10.80 -12.56
C THR A 26 3.91 11.93 -11.96
N LEU A 27 4.06 11.96 -10.63
CA LEU A 27 4.90 12.95 -9.94
C LEU A 27 6.31 12.97 -10.55
N SER A 28 6.83 14.16 -10.85
CA SER A 28 8.22 14.28 -11.27
C SER A 28 9.16 13.96 -10.09
N PRO A 29 10.44 13.62 -10.34
CA PRO A 29 11.43 13.44 -9.28
C PRO A 29 11.49 14.65 -8.32
N GLU A 30 11.45 15.87 -8.86
CA GLU A 30 11.47 17.10 -8.07
C GLU A 30 10.24 17.23 -7.16
N GLU A 31 9.06 16.87 -7.67
CA GLU A 31 7.83 16.89 -6.88
C GLU A 31 7.83 15.85 -5.78
N ARG A 32 8.39 14.66 -6.03
CA ARG A 32 8.59 13.64 -4.99
C ARG A 32 9.55 14.15 -3.91
N ASP A 33 10.66 14.77 -4.29
CA ASP A 33 11.62 15.33 -3.34
C ASP A 33 11.01 16.47 -2.50
N GLN A 34 10.16 17.30 -3.10
CA GLN A 34 9.41 18.33 -2.37
C GLN A 34 8.43 17.72 -1.37
N LEU A 35 7.68 16.68 -1.77
CA LEU A 35 6.76 15.97 -0.87
C LEU A 35 7.49 15.29 0.29
N LYS A 36 8.65 14.67 0.02
CA LYS A 36 9.54 14.11 1.06
C LYS A 36 9.96 15.14 2.10
N GLN A 37 10.12 16.39 1.69
CA GLN A 37 10.57 17.49 2.55
C GLN A 37 9.43 18.35 3.11
N ALA A 38 8.18 18.09 2.73
CA ALA A 38 7.03 18.91 3.12
C ALA A 38 6.85 18.97 4.65
N LYS A 39 6.68 20.20 5.17
CA LYS A 39 6.49 20.49 6.60
C LYS A 39 5.23 21.27 6.87
N THR A 40 4.80 22.09 5.93
CA THR A 40 3.63 22.98 6.05
C THR A 40 2.49 22.48 5.17
N VAL A 41 1.30 22.34 5.75
CA VAL A 41 0.11 21.82 5.07
C VAL A 41 -1.02 22.82 5.16
N LEU A 42 -1.52 23.29 4.02
CA LEU A 42 -2.80 24.01 3.96
C LEU A 42 -3.94 22.99 3.98
N ILE A 43 -4.90 23.15 4.89
CA ILE A 43 -6.06 22.27 4.98
C ILE A 43 -7.28 23.01 4.42
N LYS A 44 -7.92 22.42 3.40
CA LYS A 44 -9.19 22.89 2.86
C LYS A 44 -10.28 21.85 3.09
N THR A 45 -11.30 22.22 3.83
CA THR A 45 -12.44 21.35 4.11
C THR A 45 -13.69 21.81 3.35
N VAL A 46 -14.50 20.86 2.91
CA VAL A 46 -15.82 21.10 2.32
C VAL A 46 -16.78 20.07 2.91
N ALA A 47 -17.95 20.50 3.38
CA ALA A 47 -19.01 19.61 3.84
C ALA A 47 -20.29 19.85 3.04
N LEU A 48 -20.91 18.79 2.53
CA LEU A 48 -22.15 18.83 1.77
C LEU A 48 -23.22 17.96 2.42
N THR A 49 -24.42 18.50 2.59
CA THR A 49 -25.61 17.80 3.08
C THR A 49 -26.74 17.96 2.07
N GLU A 50 -27.86 17.30 2.29
CA GLU A 50 -29.09 17.51 1.52
C GLU A 50 -29.59 18.97 1.60
N LEU A 51 -29.19 19.73 2.62
CA LEU A 51 -29.51 21.15 2.80
C LEU A 51 -28.48 22.10 2.15
N GLY A 52 -27.45 21.56 1.50
CA GLY A 52 -26.36 22.33 0.88
C GLY A 52 -25.07 22.31 1.71
N ASN A 53 -24.28 23.39 1.61
CA ASN A 53 -23.01 23.52 2.32
C ASN A 53 -23.23 23.49 3.84
N ALA A 54 -22.40 22.73 4.54
CA ALA A 54 -22.44 22.60 5.99
C ALA A 54 -21.15 23.12 6.64
N ASN A 55 -21.22 23.34 7.96
CA ASN A 55 -20.07 23.73 8.77
C ASN A 55 -19.00 22.62 8.76
N THR A 56 -17.73 23.01 8.60
CA THR A 56 -16.58 22.10 8.54
C THR A 56 -15.63 22.22 9.72
N ASP A 57 -15.91 23.04 10.73
CA ASP A 57 -14.98 23.40 11.81
C ASP A 57 -14.48 22.17 12.56
N LYS A 58 -15.39 21.25 12.92
CA LYS A 58 -15.04 19.99 13.59
C LYS A 58 -14.13 19.11 12.73
N ILE A 59 -14.48 18.92 11.45
CA ILE A 59 -13.67 18.15 10.50
C ILE A 59 -12.28 18.79 10.34
N GLN A 60 -12.23 20.11 10.19
CA GLN A 60 -11.00 20.86 10.02
C GLN A 60 -10.11 20.79 11.27
N GLN A 61 -10.71 20.87 12.46
CA GLN A 61 -10.00 20.71 13.73
C GLN A 61 -9.41 19.31 13.85
N VAL A 62 -10.19 18.26 13.58
CA VAL A 62 -9.73 16.86 13.65
C VAL A 62 -8.57 16.64 12.67
N VAL A 63 -8.73 17.01 11.40
CA VAL A 63 -7.69 16.84 10.37
C VAL A 63 -6.42 17.60 10.74
N SER A 64 -6.56 18.84 11.22
CA SER A 64 -5.45 19.66 11.69
C SER A 64 -4.73 19.02 12.88
N GLN A 65 -5.46 18.53 13.87
CA GLN A 65 -4.89 17.85 15.04
C GLN A 65 -4.15 16.57 14.65
N ARG A 66 -4.75 15.73 13.80
CA ARG A 66 -4.14 14.48 13.32
C ARG A 66 -2.83 14.75 12.55
N LEU A 67 -2.80 15.75 11.67
CA LEU A 67 -1.57 16.12 10.94
C LEU A 67 -0.54 16.79 11.85
N ARG A 68 -0.94 17.62 12.82
CA ARG A 68 -0.02 18.19 13.82
C ARG A 68 0.61 17.14 14.71
N ALA A 69 -0.11 16.08 15.06
CA ALA A 69 0.44 14.95 15.82
C ALA A 69 1.58 14.23 15.08
N LEU A 70 1.63 14.35 13.74
CA LEU A 70 2.73 13.88 12.91
C LEU A 70 3.89 14.89 12.80
N GLY A 71 3.75 16.08 13.38
CA GLY A 71 4.72 17.17 13.31
C GLY A 71 4.58 18.06 12.07
N PHE A 72 3.42 18.11 11.42
CA PHE A 72 3.16 19.11 10.37
C PHE A 72 2.72 20.44 10.98
N ILE A 73 3.13 21.55 10.37
CA ILE A 73 2.57 22.87 10.64
C ILE A 73 1.36 23.02 9.73
N THR A 74 0.17 23.15 10.30
CA THR A 74 -1.07 23.21 9.50
C THR A 74 -1.64 24.61 9.46
N HIS A 75 -2.01 25.06 8.26
CA HIS A 75 -2.64 26.35 7.98
C HIS A 75 -4.08 26.16 7.51
N GLN A 76 -4.90 27.19 7.74
CA GLN A 76 -6.30 27.25 7.30
C GLN A 76 -6.53 28.37 6.29
N ASN A 77 -5.75 29.44 6.37
CA ASN A 77 -5.84 30.58 5.47
C ASN A 77 -5.15 30.25 4.14
N SER A 78 -5.91 30.30 3.04
CA SER A 78 -5.41 30.01 1.69
C SER A 78 -4.33 30.97 1.20
N LYS A 79 -4.17 32.13 1.84
CA LYS A 79 -3.12 33.11 1.52
C LYS A 79 -1.78 32.80 2.19
N THR A 80 -1.75 31.89 3.16
CA THR A 80 -0.52 31.51 3.85
C THR A 80 0.31 30.60 2.95
N GLN A 81 1.61 30.87 2.85
CA GLN A 81 2.54 30.01 2.13
C GLN A 81 2.57 28.62 2.76
N HIS A 82 2.58 27.59 1.92
CA HIS A 82 2.52 26.19 2.33
C HIS A 82 3.20 25.31 1.28
N ASP A 83 3.65 24.13 1.69
CA ASP A 83 4.29 23.16 0.79
C ASP A 83 3.22 22.37 0.04
N VAL A 84 2.19 21.91 0.74
CA VAL A 84 1.16 21.00 0.19
C VAL A 84 -0.24 21.43 0.63
N LEU A 85 -1.22 21.27 -0.26
CA LEU A 85 -2.63 21.44 0.03
C LEU A 85 -3.28 20.08 0.26
N VAL A 86 -3.85 19.85 1.44
CA VAL A 86 -4.72 18.69 1.72
C VAL A 86 -6.18 19.13 1.66
N LYS A 87 -6.98 18.46 0.84
CA LYS A 87 -8.40 18.71 0.69
C LYS A 87 -9.20 17.57 1.32
N VAL A 88 -10.18 17.90 2.14
CA VAL A 88 -11.09 16.93 2.76
C VAL A 88 -12.53 17.33 2.43
N LYS A 89 -13.19 16.53 1.58
CA LYS A 89 -14.58 16.73 1.19
C LYS A 89 -15.44 15.67 1.85
N CYS A 90 -16.24 16.06 2.84
CA CYS A 90 -17.18 15.19 3.51
C CYS A 90 -18.61 15.42 3.00
N GLU A 91 -19.36 14.36 2.76
CA GLU A 91 -20.71 14.43 2.21
C GLU A 91 -21.65 13.55 3.03
N GLU A 92 -22.88 14.01 3.31
CA GLU A 92 -23.96 13.16 3.83
C GLU A 92 -24.31 12.04 2.85
N ARG A 93 -24.23 12.35 1.55
CA ARG A 93 -24.41 11.39 0.46
C ARG A 93 -23.33 11.62 -0.57
N LYS A 94 -22.50 10.61 -0.78
CA LYS A 94 -21.44 10.66 -1.78
C LYS A 94 -22.03 10.93 -3.16
N THR A 95 -21.74 12.11 -3.73
CA THR A 95 -22.24 12.53 -5.05
C THR A 95 -21.35 12.06 -6.20
N ARG A 96 -20.04 11.92 -5.96
CA ARG A 96 -19.10 11.41 -6.96
C ARG A 96 -19.21 9.90 -7.07
N ARG A 97 -19.96 9.42 -8.08
CA ARG A 97 -20.11 8.00 -8.43
C ARG A 97 -19.19 7.66 -9.61
N GLY A 98 -18.33 6.66 -9.46
CA GLY A 98 -17.44 6.18 -10.53
C GLY A 98 -16.06 5.83 -10.01
N PRO A 99 -15.24 5.09 -10.79
CA PRO A 99 -13.82 5.10 -10.53
C PRO A 99 -13.37 6.56 -10.46
N SER A 100 -12.45 6.84 -9.56
CA SER A 100 -11.63 8.02 -9.72
C SER A 100 -11.26 8.19 -11.21
N THR A 101 -11.31 9.41 -11.74
CA THR A 101 -10.78 9.71 -13.09
C THR A 101 -9.27 9.46 -13.19
N TYR A 102 -8.65 9.13 -12.07
CA TYR A 102 -7.25 8.80 -11.86
C TYR A 102 -7.20 7.34 -11.41
N GLY A 103 -6.57 6.46 -12.20
CA GLY A 103 -6.41 5.05 -11.83
C GLY A 103 -5.76 4.94 -10.45
N GLY A 104 -6.32 4.08 -9.60
CA GLY A 104 -5.75 3.70 -8.31
C GLY A 104 -6.03 2.22 -8.12
N ASP A 105 -5.37 1.62 -7.14
CA ASP A 105 -5.64 0.23 -6.76
C ASP A 105 -7.09 0.12 -6.26
N ALA A 106 -7.98 -0.35 -7.13
CA ALA A 106 -9.41 -0.46 -6.86
C ALA A 106 -9.72 -1.45 -5.72
N ASP A 107 -8.76 -2.32 -5.41
CA ASP A 107 -8.89 -3.36 -4.39
C ASP A 107 -8.37 -2.89 -3.02
N SER A 108 -7.80 -1.68 -2.93
CA SER A 108 -7.43 -1.08 -1.64
C SER A 108 -8.67 -0.79 -0.79
N LEU A 109 -8.65 -1.21 0.48
CA LEU A 109 -9.69 -0.91 1.47
C LEU A 109 -10.04 0.58 1.56
N HIS A 110 -9.04 1.42 1.32
CA HIS A 110 -9.13 2.88 1.41
C HIS A 110 -9.49 3.55 0.07
N ALA A 111 -9.60 2.77 -1.01
CA ALA A 111 -10.02 3.30 -2.30
C ALA A 111 -11.48 3.78 -2.23
N PRO A 112 -11.84 4.83 -3.01
CA PRO A 112 -13.23 5.26 -3.12
C PRO A 112 -14.12 4.17 -3.72
N LEU A 113 -15.16 3.77 -2.99
CA LEU A 113 -16.07 2.74 -3.47
C LEU A 113 -17.10 3.29 -4.46
N ARG A 114 -17.15 2.72 -5.67
CA ARG A 114 -18.06 3.17 -6.73
C ARG A 114 -19.53 3.05 -6.36
N ASN A 115 -19.89 2.00 -5.62
CA ASN A 115 -21.27 1.67 -5.24
C ASN A 115 -21.70 2.27 -3.89
N TRP A 116 -20.78 2.87 -3.13
CA TRP A 116 -21.12 3.55 -1.88
C TRP A 116 -21.86 4.87 -2.17
N THR A 117 -23.00 5.08 -1.51
CA THR A 117 -23.82 6.30 -1.68
C THR A 117 -24.14 7.00 -0.35
N GLY A 118 -23.65 6.46 0.77
CA GLY A 118 -23.84 7.04 2.09
C GLY A 118 -22.80 8.09 2.45
N PRO A 119 -22.71 8.44 3.75
CA PRO A 119 -21.76 9.44 4.20
C PRO A 119 -20.31 8.99 4.03
N ALA A 120 -19.50 9.87 3.45
CA ALA A 120 -18.08 9.63 3.22
C ALA A 120 -17.28 10.94 3.21
N CYS A 121 -16.01 10.86 3.62
CA CYS A 121 -15.00 11.89 3.39
C CYS A 121 -14.01 11.41 2.33
N LEU A 122 -13.89 12.15 1.24
CA LEU A 122 -12.83 12.00 0.26
C LEU A 122 -11.67 12.92 0.63
N ILE A 123 -10.48 12.35 0.74
CA ILE A 123 -9.25 13.06 1.08
C ILE A 123 -8.33 13.01 -0.12
N THR A 124 -7.85 14.17 -0.56
CA THR A 124 -6.88 14.33 -1.64
C THR A 124 -5.80 15.32 -1.24
N TYR A 125 -4.72 15.39 -2.03
CA TYR A 125 -3.77 16.48 -1.90
C TYR A 125 -3.40 17.07 -3.26
N GLY A 126 -2.81 18.25 -3.22
CA GLY A 126 -2.32 18.98 -4.37
C GLY A 126 -1.00 19.68 -4.10
N LEU A 127 -0.22 19.88 -5.16
CA LEU A 127 1.09 20.51 -5.16
C LEU A 127 1.10 21.61 -6.24
N HIS A 128 1.68 22.78 -5.93
CA HIS A 128 1.76 23.93 -6.85
C HIS A 128 0.41 24.36 -7.46
N GLY A 129 -0.69 24.23 -6.70
CA GLY A 129 -2.02 24.59 -7.17
C GLY A 129 -2.70 23.56 -8.07
N HIS A 130 -2.07 22.40 -8.28
CA HIS A 130 -2.62 21.29 -9.06
C HIS A 130 -2.98 20.11 -8.17
N ASP A 131 -4.07 19.42 -8.49
CA ASP A 131 -4.48 18.21 -7.78
C ASP A 131 -3.68 17.00 -8.30
N ILE A 132 -3.23 16.15 -7.37
CA ILE A 132 -2.53 14.90 -7.68
C ILE A 132 -3.54 13.75 -7.76
N ALA A 133 -3.21 12.76 -8.58
CA ALA A 133 -3.95 11.53 -8.85
C ALA A 133 -4.04 10.56 -7.65
N TRP A 134 -4.01 11.06 -6.41
CA TRP A 134 -4.10 10.27 -5.19
C TRP A 134 -5.34 10.64 -4.39
N GLN A 135 -6.00 9.62 -3.83
CA GLN A 135 -7.10 9.85 -2.90
C GLN A 135 -7.33 8.66 -1.96
N THR A 136 -7.95 8.96 -0.82
CA THR A 136 -8.46 7.96 0.12
C THR A 136 -9.87 8.33 0.55
N GLU A 137 -10.67 7.33 0.93
CA GLU A 137 -12.05 7.49 1.35
C GLU A 137 -12.31 6.91 2.74
N VAL A 138 -12.83 7.75 3.62
CA VAL A 138 -13.34 7.37 4.94
C VAL A 138 -14.86 7.27 4.85
N ARG A 139 -15.44 6.14 5.24
CA ARG A 139 -16.88 5.87 5.14
C ARG A 139 -17.47 5.56 6.50
N THR A 140 -18.71 5.99 6.70
CA THR A 140 -19.51 5.52 7.85
C THR A 140 -19.91 4.05 7.68
N THR A 141 -20.33 3.41 8.77
CA THR A 141 -20.83 2.02 8.77
C THR A 141 -22.27 1.92 8.28
N PHE A 142 -22.92 3.04 7.98
CA PHE A 142 -24.29 3.13 7.51
C PHE A 142 -24.35 3.91 6.20
N ASP A 143 -25.21 3.50 5.30
CA ASP A 143 -25.41 4.15 4.00
C ASP A 143 -26.56 5.19 4.04
N ASP A 144 -27.55 4.98 4.89
CA ASP A 144 -28.72 5.85 5.04
C ASP A 144 -28.60 6.76 6.28
N ALA A 145 -28.17 8.00 6.05
CA ALA A 145 -28.01 9.02 7.10
C ALA A 145 -29.33 9.38 7.79
N ARG A 146 -30.45 9.44 7.05
CA ARG A 146 -31.76 9.81 7.61
C ARG A 146 -32.26 8.74 8.58
N ARG A 147 -32.22 7.48 8.16
CA ARG A 147 -32.60 6.35 8.99
C ARG A 147 -31.71 6.23 10.23
N SER A 148 -30.40 6.45 10.07
CA SER A 148 -29.44 6.35 11.18
C SER A 148 -29.63 7.49 12.19
N ALA A 149 -29.84 8.71 11.73
CA ALA A 149 -30.16 9.86 12.58
C ALA A 149 -31.48 9.66 13.34
N GLN A 150 -32.52 9.14 12.67
CA GLN A 150 -33.79 8.83 13.32
C GLN A 150 -33.63 7.79 14.45
N LYS A 151 -32.88 6.71 14.20
CA LYS A 151 -32.57 5.71 15.25
C LYS A 151 -31.82 6.33 16.43
N ALA A 152 -30.90 7.25 16.15
CA ALA A 152 -30.16 8.00 17.16
C ALA A 152 -30.97 9.17 17.79
N ARG A 153 -32.24 9.37 17.38
CA ARG A 153 -33.11 10.47 17.82
C ARG A 153 -32.51 11.87 17.54
N VAL A 154 -31.71 11.98 16.48
CA VAL A 154 -31.16 13.25 15.98
C VAL A 154 -32.00 13.72 14.81
N LYS A 155 -32.45 14.98 14.86
CA LYS A 155 -33.37 15.55 13.86
C LYS A 155 -32.69 15.86 12.53
N ASN A 156 -31.45 16.38 12.55
CA ASN A 156 -30.71 16.73 11.35
C ASN A 156 -29.79 15.57 10.94
N SER A 157 -30.13 14.90 9.83
CA SER A 157 -29.36 13.78 9.30
C SER A 157 -27.99 14.18 8.75
N GLY A 158 -27.88 15.38 8.17
CA GLY A 158 -26.63 15.94 7.68
C GLY A 158 -25.64 16.18 8.81
N ASP A 159 -26.08 16.88 9.87
CA ASP A 159 -25.24 17.12 11.06
C ASP A 159 -24.82 15.81 11.74
N TYR A 160 -25.75 14.85 11.81
CA TYR A 160 -25.47 13.52 12.34
C TYR A 160 -24.38 12.81 11.52
N ALA A 161 -24.55 12.74 10.20
CA ALA A 161 -23.60 12.11 9.28
C ALA A 161 -22.20 12.75 9.35
N LEU A 162 -22.13 14.09 9.33
CA LEU A 162 -20.87 14.82 9.41
C LEU A 162 -20.20 14.67 10.78
N SER A 163 -20.98 14.58 11.86
CA SER A 163 -20.44 14.31 13.19
C SER A 163 -19.86 12.90 13.30
N GLU A 164 -20.50 11.89 12.70
CA GLU A 164 -19.97 10.52 12.69
C GLU A 164 -18.71 10.42 11.82
N LEU A 165 -18.68 11.10 10.67
CA LEU A 165 -17.48 11.20 9.84
C LEU A 165 -16.30 11.87 10.57
N ALA A 166 -16.55 12.95 11.32
CA ALA A 166 -15.53 13.60 12.12
C ALA A 166 -14.93 12.65 13.17
N LYS A 167 -15.76 11.85 13.87
CA LYS A 167 -15.30 10.83 14.83
C LYS A 167 -14.46 9.73 14.17
N LEU A 168 -14.83 9.31 12.96
CA LEU A 168 -14.05 8.33 12.21
C LEU A 168 -12.68 8.88 11.84
N LEU A 169 -12.61 10.15 11.38
CA LEU A 169 -11.35 10.83 11.07
C LEU A 169 -10.41 10.98 12.28
N GLU A 170 -10.90 10.90 13.52
CA GLU A 170 -10.05 10.91 14.72
C GLU A 170 -9.20 9.65 14.86
N HIS A 171 -9.63 8.53 14.26
CA HIS A 171 -9.00 7.23 14.39
C HIS A 171 -8.53 6.63 13.06
N ASP A 172 -8.95 7.21 11.94
CA ASP A 172 -8.63 6.75 10.59
C ASP A 172 -7.12 6.87 10.26
N ASP A 173 -6.65 6.04 9.33
CA ASP A 173 -5.24 5.95 8.95
C ASP A 173 -4.78 6.99 7.91
N PHE A 174 -5.68 7.81 7.36
CA PHE A 174 -5.34 8.79 6.31
C PHE A 174 -4.07 9.62 6.55
N PRO A 175 -3.71 10.03 7.79
CA PRO A 175 -2.50 10.81 8.00
C PRO A 175 -1.25 9.98 7.67
N TYR A 176 -1.26 8.69 7.99
CA TYR A 176 -0.15 7.77 7.71
C TYR A 176 -0.10 7.44 6.22
N LEU A 177 -1.26 7.26 5.58
CA LEU A 177 -1.33 7.05 4.12
C LEU A 177 -0.77 8.25 3.34
N LEU A 178 -1.05 9.49 3.78
CA LEU A 178 -0.45 10.69 3.19
C LEU A 178 1.07 10.73 3.36
N VAL A 179 1.58 10.40 4.55
CA VAL A 179 3.03 10.39 4.81
C VAL A 179 3.74 9.32 3.99
N THR A 180 3.11 8.15 3.80
CA THR A 180 3.58 7.09 2.91
C THR A 180 3.62 7.53 1.47
N GLU A 181 2.52 8.10 0.96
CA GLU A 181 2.44 8.65 -0.40
C GLU A 181 3.50 9.74 -0.65
N TRP A 182 3.78 10.56 0.36
CA TRP A 182 4.80 11.61 0.27
C TRP A 182 6.23 11.09 0.48
N GLY A 183 6.42 9.79 0.68
CA GLY A 183 7.73 9.16 0.86
C GLY A 183 8.47 9.63 2.12
N GLN A 184 7.75 10.04 3.17
CA GLN A 184 8.36 10.59 4.38
C GLN A 184 8.80 9.50 5.38
N THR A 185 9.72 8.64 4.93
CA THR A 185 10.29 7.49 5.66
C THR A 185 10.70 7.83 7.10
N GLN A 186 11.47 8.90 7.28
CA GLN A 186 11.95 9.31 8.62
C GLN A 186 10.84 9.79 9.54
N ARG A 187 9.70 10.26 9.01
CA ARG A 187 8.54 10.65 9.83
C ARG A 187 7.85 9.41 10.40
N LEU A 188 7.66 8.36 9.58
CA LEU A 188 7.10 7.09 10.05
C LEU A 188 8.04 6.38 11.03
N SER A 189 9.36 6.40 10.76
CA SER A 189 10.38 5.81 11.64
C SER A 189 10.32 6.36 13.07
N ARG A 190 10.27 7.69 13.22
CA ARG A 190 10.16 8.35 14.53
C ARG A 190 8.91 7.91 15.29
N MET A 191 7.81 7.68 14.60
CA MET A 191 6.58 7.20 15.23
C MET A 191 6.70 5.75 15.73
N ILE A 192 7.34 4.87 14.96
CA ILE A 192 7.58 3.48 15.36
C ILE A 192 8.46 3.43 16.63
N GLN A 193 9.45 4.32 16.71
CA GLN A 193 10.39 4.38 17.83
C GLN A 193 9.78 4.99 19.10
N HIS A 194 8.72 5.80 18.99
CA HIS A 194 8.09 6.41 20.15
C HIS A 194 7.46 5.35 21.08
N GLU A 195 7.72 5.46 22.38
CA GLU A 195 7.33 4.44 23.37
C GLU A 195 5.81 4.31 23.49
N THR A 196 5.09 5.43 23.45
CA THR A 196 3.63 5.46 23.60
C THR A 196 2.86 5.05 22.34
N THR A 197 3.55 4.81 21.22
CA THR A 197 2.88 4.37 19.98
C THR A 197 2.29 2.98 20.19
N PRO A 198 0.96 2.80 19.99
CA PRO A 198 0.34 1.49 20.17
C PRO A 198 0.95 0.43 19.26
N GLN A 199 1.08 -0.82 19.77
CA GLN A 199 1.69 -1.92 19.01
C GLN A 199 1.01 -2.14 17.64
N ALA A 200 -0.32 -2.10 17.60
CA ALA A 200 -1.08 -2.22 16.35
C ALA A 200 -0.71 -1.12 15.33
N LEU A 201 -0.45 0.11 15.81
CA LEU A 201 0.00 1.19 14.95
C LEU A 201 1.45 0.95 14.49
N LYS A 202 2.35 0.48 15.34
CA LYS A 202 3.73 0.13 14.93
C LYS A 202 3.75 -0.90 13.79
N LEU A 203 2.94 -1.96 13.90
CA LEU A 203 2.80 -2.96 12.84
C LEU A 203 2.32 -2.35 11.52
N LYS A 204 1.31 -1.47 11.59
CA LYS A 204 0.81 -0.75 10.40
C LYS A 204 1.86 0.15 9.77
N LEU A 205 2.60 0.91 10.58
CA LEU A 205 3.67 1.79 10.10
C LEU A 205 4.82 1.00 9.44
N ILE A 206 5.16 -0.18 9.96
CA ILE A 206 6.14 -1.10 9.33
C ILE A 206 5.63 -1.59 7.97
N SER A 207 4.36 -1.99 7.88
CA SER A 207 3.76 -2.38 6.60
C SER A 207 3.80 -1.24 5.58
N LEU A 208 3.49 -0.02 6.02
CA LEU A 208 3.50 1.19 5.18
C LEU A 208 4.91 1.58 4.72
N LEU A 209 5.94 1.39 5.55
CA LEU A 209 7.33 1.58 5.12
C LEU A 209 7.69 0.64 3.97
N GLY A 210 7.17 -0.59 3.97
CA GLY A 210 7.35 -1.54 2.87
C GLY A 210 6.79 -1.07 1.53
N GLU A 211 5.80 -0.17 1.53
CA GLU A 211 5.21 0.39 0.31
C GLU A 211 5.99 1.61 -0.22
N ILE A 212 6.92 2.17 0.56
CA ILE A 212 7.71 3.32 0.12
C ILE A 212 8.93 2.80 -0.65
N PRO A 213 9.09 3.10 -1.95
CA PRO A 213 10.29 2.74 -2.71
C PRO A 213 11.44 3.68 -2.36
N ASP A 214 11.98 3.54 -1.16
CA ASP A 214 13.05 4.38 -0.62
C ASP A 214 14.10 3.51 0.08
N PRO A 215 15.36 3.51 -0.40
CA PRO A 215 16.45 2.74 0.22
C PRO A 215 16.66 3.04 1.71
N GLU A 216 16.25 4.21 2.19
CA GLU A 216 16.31 4.55 3.63
C GLU A 216 15.38 3.70 4.51
N THR A 217 14.40 3.01 3.93
CA THR A 217 13.47 2.14 4.68
C THR A 217 14.17 0.88 5.20
N LEU A 218 15.13 0.33 4.45
CA LEU A 218 15.77 -0.95 4.77
C LEU A 218 16.46 -0.95 6.13
N PRO A 219 17.31 0.04 6.48
CA PRO A 219 17.87 0.13 7.83
C PRO A 219 16.83 0.17 8.95
N ILE A 220 15.67 0.81 8.71
CA ILE A 220 14.58 0.89 9.69
C ILE A 220 13.92 -0.48 9.86
N LEU A 221 13.67 -1.19 8.76
CA LEU A 221 13.13 -2.55 8.80
C LEU A 221 14.13 -3.52 9.44
N GLU A 222 15.43 -3.37 9.20
CA GLU A 222 16.49 -4.18 9.83
C GLU A 222 16.52 -3.99 11.35
N GLN A 223 16.32 -2.76 11.81
CA GLN A 223 16.15 -2.48 13.24
C GLN A 223 14.87 -3.13 13.78
N ALA A 224 13.77 -3.09 13.03
CA ALA A 224 12.50 -3.69 13.44
C ALA A 224 12.56 -5.23 13.53
N LEU A 225 13.41 -5.89 12.75
CA LEU A 225 13.69 -7.34 12.89
C LEU A 225 14.23 -7.73 14.27
N GLN A 226 14.87 -6.81 15.00
CA GLN A 226 15.39 -7.07 16.33
C GLN A 226 14.30 -7.10 17.42
N ASN A 227 13.09 -6.62 17.10
CA ASN A 227 11.95 -6.66 18.01
C ASN A 227 11.06 -7.87 17.66
N PRO A 228 10.91 -8.87 18.54
CA PRO A 228 10.10 -10.06 18.27
C PRO A 228 8.65 -9.75 17.88
N HIS A 229 8.09 -8.65 18.38
CA HIS A 229 6.72 -8.24 18.07
C HIS A 229 6.56 -7.51 16.74
N LEU A 230 7.66 -7.11 16.08
CA LEU A 230 7.66 -6.42 14.78
C LEU A 230 8.34 -7.25 13.69
N ALA A 231 9.16 -8.24 14.06
CA ALA A 231 10.05 -8.94 13.14
C ALA A 231 9.33 -9.59 11.95
N THR A 232 8.19 -10.25 12.18
CA THR A 232 7.40 -10.86 11.10
C THR A 232 6.92 -9.82 10.08
N SER A 233 6.34 -8.70 10.54
CA SER A 233 5.91 -7.62 9.65
C SER A 233 7.07 -6.94 8.95
N ALA A 234 8.22 -6.79 9.62
CA ALA A 234 9.42 -6.21 9.03
C ALA A 234 9.99 -7.10 7.91
N ALA A 235 10.04 -8.41 8.11
CA ALA A 235 10.48 -9.36 7.08
C ALA A 235 9.57 -9.36 5.85
N ILE A 236 8.24 -9.27 6.03
CA ILE A 236 7.30 -9.12 4.90
C ILE A 236 7.51 -7.77 4.19
N ALA A 237 7.58 -6.67 4.94
CA ALA A 237 7.79 -5.34 4.38
C ALA A 237 9.12 -5.23 3.60
N MET A 238 10.16 -5.95 4.03
CA MET A 238 11.43 -6.06 3.32
C MET A 238 11.29 -6.72 1.95
N GLY A 239 10.40 -7.70 1.78
CA GLY A 239 10.13 -8.33 0.48
C GLY A 239 9.72 -7.30 -0.59
N ARG A 240 8.88 -6.34 -0.19
CA ARG A 240 8.38 -5.25 -1.04
C ARG A 240 9.44 -4.21 -1.41
N GLN A 241 10.51 -4.12 -0.62
CA GLN A 241 11.68 -3.29 -0.95
C GLN A 241 12.57 -3.90 -2.05
N GLY A 242 12.28 -5.15 -2.44
CA GLY A 242 12.93 -5.80 -3.56
C GLY A 242 14.31 -6.39 -3.22
N GLU A 243 15.13 -6.54 -4.26
CA GLU A 243 16.36 -7.33 -4.23
C GLU A 243 17.35 -6.94 -3.12
N GLN A 244 17.38 -5.66 -2.73
CA GLN A 244 18.26 -5.17 -1.67
C GLN A 244 18.03 -5.86 -0.32
N ALA A 245 16.81 -6.35 -0.05
CA ALA A 245 16.48 -7.07 1.18
C ALA A 245 16.91 -8.56 1.17
N THR A 246 17.26 -9.13 0.01
CA THR A 246 17.50 -10.58 -0.17
C THR A 246 18.50 -11.13 0.83
N LYS A 247 19.66 -10.46 0.98
CA LYS A 247 20.73 -10.92 1.88
C LYS A 247 20.25 -10.98 3.33
N THR A 248 19.51 -9.97 3.76
CA THR A 248 18.98 -9.89 5.12
C THR A 248 17.93 -10.97 5.36
N LEU A 249 16.99 -11.17 4.43
CA LEU A 249 15.96 -12.19 4.56
C LEU A 249 16.53 -13.62 4.51
N LEU A 250 17.53 -13.89 3.66
CA LEU A 250 18.24 -15.17 3.65
C LEU A 250 18.92 -15.47 4.99
N LYS A 251 19.57 -14.45 5.58
CA LYS A 251 20.14 -14.57 6.92
C LYS A 251 19.07 -14.87 7.96
N VAL A 252 17.92 -14.19 7.91
CA VAL A 252 16.79 -14.46 8.83
C VAL A 252 16.34 -15.91 8.71
N LEU A 253 16.09 -16.40 7.48
CA LEU A 253 15.66 -17.77 7.22
C LEU A 253 16.61 -18.82 7.83
N GLN A 254 17.91 -18.60 7.72
CA GLN A 254 18.95 -19.53 8.18
C GLN A 254 19.22 -19.46 9.69
N THR A 255 19.01 -18.30 10.33
CA THR A 255 19.44 -18.07 11.72
C THR A 255 18.31 -18.12 12.74
N THR A 256 17.07 -17.85 12.33
CA THR A 256 15.95 -17.79 13.26
C THR A 256 15.44 -19.18 13.63
N THR A 257 15.08 -19.36 14.90
CA THR A 257 14.33 -20.53 15.38
C THR A 257 12.82 -20.28 15.44
N ASN A 258 12.38 -19.04 15.22
CA ASN A 258 10.96 -18.68 15.23
C ASN A 258 10.34 -19.00 13.86
N SER A 259 9.42 -19.97 13.83
CA SER A 259 8.73 -20.47 12.65
C SER A 259 7.92 -19.39 11.94
N GLN A 260 7.25 -18.49 12.66
CA GLN A 260 6.50 -17.38 12.07
C GLN A 260 7.44 -16.38 11.37
N LEU A 261 8.63 -16.16 11.93
CA LEU A 261 9.64 -15.33 11.28
C LEU A 261 10.29 -16.03 10.07
N LYS A 262 10.48 -17.36 10.11
CA LYS A 262 10.89 -18.14 8.92
C LYS A 262 9.86 -17.98 7.79
N ILE A 263 8.57 -18.17 8.08
CA ILE A 263 7.48 -18.01 7.11
C ILE A 263 7.52 -16.62 6.47
N ALA A 264 7.60 -15.57 7.29
CA ALA A 264 7.68 -14.19 6.78
C ALA A 264 8.92 -13.94 5.91
N ALA A 265 10.07 -14.53 6.27
CA ALA A 265 11.27 -14.43 5.45
C ALA A 265 11.11 -15.14 4.10
N VAL A 266 10.51 -16.33 4.07
CA VAL A 266 10.19 -17.06 2.84
C VAL A 266 9.21 -16.29 1.97
N GLN A 267 8.16 -15.71 2.57
CA GLN A 267 7.20 -14.85 1.87
C GLN A 267 7.88 -13.66 1.19
N GLY A 268 8.71 -12.92 1.95
CA GLY A 268 9.43 -11.78 1.41
C GLY A 268 10.41 -12.17 0.30
N LEU A 269 11.14 -13.27 0.46
CA LEU A 269 12.06 -13.80 -0.57
C LEU A 269 11.31 -14.28 -1.83
N GLY A 270 10.16 -14.93 -1.66
CA GLY A 270 9.30 -15.37 -2.76
C GLY A 270 8.73 -14.19 -3.55
N GLU A 271 8.33 -13.12 -2.87
CA GLU A 271 7.88 -11.88 -3.50
C GLU A 271 9.01 -11.21 -4.32
N ILE A 272 10.20 -11.09 -3.74
CA ILE A 272 11.39 -10.56 -4.46
C ILE A 272 11.65 -11.39 -5.72
N ALA A 273 11.68 -12.71 -5.57
CA ALA A 273 12.10 -13.59 -6.64
C ALA A 273 11.01 -13.80 -7.72
N THR A 274 9.74 -13.48 -7.42
CA THR A 274 8.67 -13.33 -8.43
C THR A 274 8.94 -12.15 -9.37
N HIS A 275 9.54 -11.07 -8.86
CA HIS A 275 9.88 -9.88 -9.65
C HIS A 275 11.31 -9.91 -10.21
N ASN A 276 12.19 -10.73 -9.64
CA ASN A 276 13.56 -10.95 -10.10
C ASN A 276 13.94 -12.43 -10.04
N SER A 277 13.80 -13.14 -11.17
CA SER A 277 14.07 -14.59 -11.26
C SER A 277 15.53 -14.99 -11.02
N GLN A 278 16.48 -14.03 -11.00
CA GLN A 278 17.89 -14.30 -10.73
C GLN A 278 18.23 -14.30 -9.22
N THR A 279 17.26 -13.96 -8.37
CA THR A 279 17.45 -13.93 -6.92
C THR A 279 17.85 -15.33 -6.42
N PRO A 280 18.94 -15.48 -5.65
CA PRO A 280 19.47 -16.78 -5.23
C PRO A 280 18.69 -17.43 -4.08
N VAL A 281 17.37 -17.62 -4.26
CA VAL A 281 16.45 -18.17 -3.24
C VAL A 281 16.26 -19.68 -3.34
N PHE A 282 16.48 -20.26 -4.52
CA PHE A 282 16.21 -21.67 -4.79
C PHE A 282 16.98 -22.62 -3.85
N SER A 283 18.30 -22.51 -3.80
CA SER A 283 19.12 -23.41 -2.96
C SER A 283 18.84 -23.22 -1.46
N PRO A 284 18.72 -21.99 -0.92
CA PRO A 284 18.30 -21.77 0.47
C PRO A 284 16.92 -22.34 0.81
N PHE A 285 15.96 -22.27 -0.11
CA PHE A 285 14.63 -22.86 0.08
C PHE A 285 14.71 -24.38 0.15
N LEU A 286 15.42 -25.03 -0.78
CA LEU A 286 15.60 -26.48 -0.75
C LEU A 286 16.36 -26.94 0.50
N SER A 287 17.46 -26.27 0.88
CA SER A 287 18.21 -26.65 2.07
C SER A 287 17.35 -26.58 3.33
N THR A 288 16.51 -25.55 3.44
CA THR A 288 15.57 -25.41 4.56
C THR A 288 14.49 -26.49 4.52
N LEU A 289 14.02 -26.90 3.34
CA LEU A 289 13.02 -27.96 3.19
C LEU A 289 13.59 -29.35 3.53
N GLU A 290 14.88 -29.57 3.30
CA GLU A 290 15.60 -30.82 3.60
C GLU A 290 15.98 -30.98 5.08
N GLU A 291 15.97 -29.88 5.86
CA GLU A 291 16.19 -29.92 7.31
C GLU A 291 15.10 -30.75 8.01
N PRO A 292 15.44 -31.84 8.72
CA PRO A 292 14.44 -32.71 9.37
C PRO A 292 13.58 -32.00 10.42
N THR A 293 14.07 -30.89 10.96
CA THR A 293 13.41 -30.09 11.99
C THR A 293 12.49 -29.00 11.43
N THR A 294 12.37 -28.88 10.11
CA THR A 294 11.53 -27.84 9.50
C THR A 294 10.06 -28.15 9.71
N GLU A 295 9.37 -27.23 10.36
CA GLU A 295 7.95 -27.36 10.71
C GLU A 295 7.05 -27.32 9.47
N LEU A 296 5.93 -28.06 9.50
CA LEU A 296 4.98 -28.16 8.37
C LEU A 296 4.52 -26.80 7.81
N PRO A 297 4.23 -25.77 8.63
CA PRO A 297 3.87 -24.45 8.10
C PRO A 297 5.00 -23.79 7.30
N VAL A 298 6.26 -23.97 7.72
CA VAL A 298 7.44 -23.45 7.00
C VAL A 298 7.64 -24.22 5.70
N GLN A 299 7.50 -25.55 5.71
CA GLN A 299 7.57 -26.36 4.49
C GLN A 299 6.51 -25.92 3.48
N THR A 300 5.27 -25.71 3.94
CA THR A 300 4.14 -25.28 3.11
C THR A 300 4.45 -23.96 2.41
N GLU A 301 4.95 -22.95 3.13
CA GLU A 301 5.30 -21.67 2.53
C GLU A 301 6.46 -21.79 1.53
N ILE A 302 7.48 -22.60 1.82
CA ILE A 302 8.59 -22.85 0.89
C ILE A 302 8.08 -23.50 -0.40
N VAL A 303 7.21 -24.50 -0.30
CA VAL A 303 6.61 -25.17 -1.45
C VAL A 303 5.81 -24.19 -2.31
N LEU A 304 5.00 -23.34 -1.69
CA LEU A 304 4.23 -22.30 -2.39
C LEU A 304 5.16 -21.30 -3.08
N ALA A 305 6.22 -20.85 -2.40
CA ALA A 305 7.21 -19.94 -2.97
C ALA A 305 7.90 -20.58 -4.19
N LEU A 306 8.37 -21.83 -4.08
CA LEU A 306 8.98 -22.56 -5.20
C LEU A 306 8.02 -22.73 -6.40
N GLY A 307 6.73 -22.98 -6.15
CA GLY A 307 5.72 -23.03 -7.21
C GLY A 307 5.54 -21.69 -7.92
N LYS A 308 5.49 -20.58 -7.16
CA LYS A 308 5.38 -19.22 -7.72
C LYS A 308 6.60 -18.79 -8.53
N LEU A 309 7.79 -19.28 -8.16
CA LEU A 309 9.03 -19.00 -8.90
C LEU A 309 9.04 -19.59 -10.32
N ALA A 310 8.19 -20.58 -10.59
CA ALA A 310 8.13 -21.28 -11.88
C ALA A 310 9.50 -21.82 -12.35
N ASP A 311 10.37 -22.18 -11.40
CA ASP A 311 11.68 -22.77 -11.69
C ASP A 311 11.56 -24.29 -11.80
N ASN A 312 11.72 -24.82 -13.02
CA ASN A 312 11.59 -26.26 -13.29
C ASN A 312 12.55 -27.13 -12.46
N ARG A 313 13.63 -26.57 -11.90
CA ARG A 313 14.50 -27.30 -10.97
C ARG A 313 13.75 -27.75 -9.71
N ALA A 314 12.61 -27.14 -9.38
CA ALA A 314 11.78 -27.53 -8.24
C ALA A 314 10.95 -28.80 -8.48
N ILE A 315 10.76 -29.24 -9.73
CA ILE A 315 9.86 -30.36 -10.06
C ILE A 315 10.30 -31.66 -9.38
N GLU A 316 11.57 -32.04 -9.51
CA GLU A 316 12.08 -33.28 -8.91
C GLU A 316 12.05 -33.26 -7.38
N PRO A 317 12.60 -32.22 -6.70
CA PRO A 317 12.53 -32.13 -5.23
C PRO A 317 11.09 -32.13 -4.69
N LEU A 318 10.19 -31.36 -5.30
CA LEU A 318 8.79 -31.28 -4.87
C LEU A 318 8.05 -32.59 -5.14
N SER A 319 8.34 -33.30 -6.23
CA SER A 319 7.75 -34.62 -6.51
C SER A 319 8.18 -35.66 -5.48
N ALA A 320 9.46 -35.66 -5.09
CA ALA A 320 9.99 -36.53 -4.06
C ALA A 320 9.35 -36.24 -2.68
N LEU A 321 9.19 -34.96 -2.33
CA LEU A 321 8.48 -34.57 -1.12
C LEU A 321 7.00 -34.98 -1.17
N ASN A 322 6.33 -34.78 -2.30
CA ASN A 322 4.94 -35.15 -2.51
C ASN A 322 4.70 -36.65 -2.26
N GLN A 323 5.57 -37.53 -2.77
CA GLN A 323 5.47 -38.97 -2.50
C GLN A 323 5.59 -39.30 -1.00
N LYS A 324 6.51 -38.65 -0.28
CA LYS A 324 6.67 -38.84 1.17
C LYS A 324 5.44 -38.35 1.94
N VAL A 325 4.94 -37.17 1.63
CA VAL A 325 3.82 -36.53 2.33
C VAL A 325 2.47 -37.23 2.08
N TRP A 326 2.26 -37.79 0.88
CA TRP A 326 1.06 -38.58 0.56
C TRP A 326 1.03 -39.95 1.21
N THR A 327 2.20 -40.54 1.50
CA THR A 327 2.29 -41.84 2.18
C THR A 327 2.28 -41.74 3.71
N ASP A 328 2.48 -40.54 4.26
CA ASP A 328 2.30 -40.26 5.69
C ASP A 328 0.80 -40.35 6.08
N PRO A 329 0.39 -41.19 7.05
CA PRO A 329 -1.00 -41.34 7.45
C PRO A 329 -1.53 -40.18 8.33
N SER A 330 -0.72 -39.16 8.62
CA SER A 330 -1.08 -38.02 9.47
C SER A 330 -2.34 -37.30 8.98
N ARG A 331 -3.18 -36.95 9.95
CA ARG A 331 -4.42 -36.15 9.80
C ARG A 331 -4.27 -34.73 10.32
N ASP A 332 -3.04 -34.29 10.59
CA ASP A 332 -2.76 -32.92 11.00
C ASP A 332 -3.27 -31.94 9.92
N PRO A 333 -4.04 -30.90 10.29
CA PRO A 333 -4.46 -29.86 9.34
C PRO A 333 -3.30 -29.21 8.57
N GLU A 334 -2.13 -29.03 9.18
CA GLU A 334 -0.94 -28.47 8.51
C GLU A 334 -0.35 -29.46 7.49
N MET A 335 -0.47 -30.77 7.74
CA MET A 335 -0.10 -31.79 6.76
C MET A 335 -1.01 -31.73 5.53
N GLN A 336 -2.32 -31.47 5.73
CA GLN A 336 -3.23 -31.29 4.59
C GLN A 336 -2.89 -30.04 3.77
N LYS A 337 -2.60 -28.91 4.43
CA LYS A 337 -2.14 -27.70 3.72
C LYS A 337 -0.86 -27.93 2.91
N LEU A 338 0.09 -28.71 3.46
CA LEU A 338 1.30 -29.08 2.72
C LEU A 338 0.99 -29.92 1.48
N ARG A 339 0.06 -30.89 1.57
CA ARG A 339 -0.40 -31.67 0.40
C ARG A 339 -1.05 -30.80 -0.66
N GLU A 340 -1.91 -29.87 -0.25
CA GLU A 340 -2.58 -28.92 -1.15
C GLU A 340 -1.56 -28.00 -1.83
N ALA A 341 -0.60 -27.45 -1.07
CA ALA A 341 0.47 -26.63 -1.59
C ALA A 341 1.34 -27.39 -2.60
N LEU A 342 1.70 -28.65 -2.32
CA LEU A 342 2.46 -29.50 -3.24
C LEU A 342 1.69 -29.77 -4.53
N SER A 343 0.41 -30.10 -4.43
CA SER A 343 -0.46 -30.31 -5.58
C SER A 343 -0.54 -29.05 -6.45
N TRP A 344 -0.74 -27.88 -5.85
CA TRP A 344 -0.81 -26.61 -6.56
C TRP A 344 0.54 -26.25 -7.21
N SER A 345 1.64 -26.34 -6.47
CA SER A 345 2.97 -25.98 -6.97
C SER A 345 3.45 -26.90 -8.09
N LEU A 346 3.20 -28.21 -7.99
CA LEU A 346 3.54 -29.16 -9.06
C LEU A 346 2.68 -28.94 -10.31
N TRP A 347 1.39 -28.66 -10.15
CA TRP A 347 0.52 -28.28 -11.28
C TRP A 347 1.01 -27.00 -11.95
N GLN A 348 1.40 -25.98 -11.18
CA GLN A 348 1.92 -24.72 -11.70
C GLN A 348 3.22 -24.91 -12.50
N LEU A 349 4.11 -25.81 -12.04
CA LEU A 349 5.39 -26.11 -12.68
C LEU A 349 5.26 -27.04 -13.90
N ASN A 350 4.28 -27.94 -13.90
CA ASN A 350 4.06 -28.88 -14.99
C ASN A 350 2.56 -29.12 -15.27
N PRO A 351 1.87 -28.15 -15.89
CA PRO A 351 0.42 -28.26 -16.15
C PRO A 351 0.06 -29.43 -17.07
N SER A 352 0.94 -29.76 -18.03
CA SER A 352 0.70 -30.80 -19.04
C SER A 352 0.77 -32.22 -18.49
N ALA A 353 1.35 -32.44 -17.31
CA ALA A 353 1.33 -33.74 -16.66
C ALA A 353 -0.07 -34.15 -16.16
N HIS A 354 -1.01 -33.20 -16.07
CA HIS A 354 -2.35 -33.41 -15.51
C HIS A 354 -3.48 -33.39 -16.55
N THR A 355 -3.19 -33.06 -17.81
CA THR A 355 -4.18 -33.03 -18.92
C THR A 355 -4.08 -34.23 -19.85
N GLY A 356 -3.32 -35.27 -19.46
CA GLY A 356 -2.98 -36.43 -20.28
C GLY A 356 -3.74 -37.71 -19.93
N GLU A 357 -4.95 -37.61 -19.36
CA GLU A 357 -5.88 -38.75 -19.16
C GLU A 357 -7.11 -38.63 -20.07
#